data_AF-A0A1F9B1L4-F1
#
_entry.id   AF-A0A1F9B1L4-F1
#
_cell.length_a   1.000
_cell.length_b   1.000
_cell.length_c   1.000
_cell.angle_alpha   90.00
_cell.angle_beta   90.00
_cell.angle_gamma   90.00
#
_symmetry.space_group_name_H-M   'P 1'
#
loop_
_entity.id
_entity.type
_entity.pdbx_description
1 polymer ?
#
loop_
_entity_poly.entity_id
_entity_poly.type
_entity_poly.pdbx_seq_one_letter_code
_entity_poly.pdbx_strand_id
1 'polypeptide(L)' 'MDISPEGEDLRKAVKWIWAESASDPSKGLSDLIREACLKFDLSPLEAEYLLKAVRPPNEKP' A
#
# COMPACT_ATOMS: atom_id res chain seq x y z
N MET A 1 -16.88 -19.94 -0.91
CA MET A 1 -15.55 -19.53 -0.38
C MET A 1 -15.09 -18.48 -1.34
N ASP A 2 -15.62 -17.28 -1.17
CA ASP A 2 -15.58 -16.24 -2.19
C ASP A 2 -14.47 -15.29 -1.81
N ILE A 3 -13.28 -15.61 -2.32
CA ILE A 3 -12.18 -14.66 -2.40
C ILE A 3 -12.58 -13.72 -3.54
N SER A 4 -13.38 -12.70 -3.23
CA SER A 4 -13.73 -11.67 -4.22
C SER A 4 -12.44 -11.10 -4.82
N PRO A 5 -12.31 -11.01 -6.15
CA PRO A 5 -11.14 -10.43 -6.82
C PRO A 5 -11.01 -8.92 -6.57
N GLU A 6 -12.04 -8.29 -5.99
CA GLU A 6 -12.20 -6.84 -5.76
C GLU A 6 -11.16 -6.21 -4.81
N GLY A 7 -10.13 -6.94 -4.38
CA GLY A 7 -9.02 -6.40 -3.60
C GLY A 7 -7.71 -7.15 -3.82
N GLU A 8 -7.56 -7.88 -4.92
CA GLU A 8 -6.32 -8.59 -5.23
C GLU A 8 -5.17 -7.60 -5.47
N ASP A 9 -5.45 -6.52 -6.20
CA ASP A 9 -4.50 -5.46 -6.50
C ASP A 9 -4.07 -4.71 -5.24
N LEU A 10 -5.01 -4.38 -4.36
CA LEU A 10 -4.71 -3.81 -3.04
C LEU A 10 -3.77 -4.70 -2.22
N ARG A 11 -4.01 -6.02 -2.16
CA ARG A 11 -3.15 -6.96 -1.42
C ARG A 11 -1.76 -7.06 -2.03
N LYS A 12 -1.67 -7.09 -3.37
CA LYS A 12 -0.39 -7.09 -4.09
C LYS A 12 0.38 -5.79 -3.83
N ALA A 13 -0.31 -4.65 -3.84
CA ALA A 13 0.25 -3.34 -3.56
C ALA A 13 0.83 -3.24 -2.15
N VAL A 14 0.08 -3.68 -1.13
CA VAL A 14 0.57 -3.73 0.25
C VAL A 14 1.82 -4.62 0.33
N LYS A 15 1.77 -5.83 -0.21
CA LYS A 15 2.90 -6.76 -0.17
C LYS A 15 4.14 -6.20 -0.88
N TRP A 16 3.95 -5.49 -1.98
CA TRP A 16 5.02 -4.82 -2.71
C TRP A 16 5.67 -3.72 -1.86
N ILE A 17 4.88 -2.86 -1.21
CA ILE A 17 5.40 -1.79 -0.33
C ILE A 17 6.21 -2.37 0.82
N TRP A 18 5.75 -3.45 1.46
CA TRP A 18 6.49 -4.10 2.54
C TRP A 18 7.82 -4.68 2.05
N ALA A 19 7.85 -5.29 0.86
CA ALA A 19 9.09 -5.78 0.27
C ALA A 19 10.05 -4.63 -0.06
N GLU A 20 9.54 -3.55 -0.65
CA GLU A 20 10.35 -2.41 -1.06
C GLU A 20 10.85 -1.60 0.15
N SER A 21 10.01 -1.44 1.18
CA SER A 21 10.41 -0.80 2.45
C SER A 21 11.43 -1.64 3.22
N ALA A 22 11.37 -2.97 3.12
CA ALA A 22 12.36 -3.86 3.71
C ALA A 22 13.69 -3.86 2.94
N SER A 23 13.64 -3.66 1.62
CA SER A 23 14.83 -3.54 0.76
C SER A 23 15.50 -2.18 0.91
N ASP A 24 14.72 -1.10 0.93
CA ASP A 24 15.18 0.28 1.00
C ASP A 24 14.44 1.06 2.10
N PRO A 25 14.93 1.01 3.35
CA PRO A 25 14.35 1.79 4.45
C PRO A 25 14.51 3.32 4.26
N SER A 26 15.32 3.75 3.29
CA SER A 26 15.45 5.16 2.90
C SER A 26 14.32 5.64 1.97
N LYS A 27 13.58 4.74 1.31
CA LYS A 27 12.40 5.13 0.54
C LYS A 27 11.28 5.51 1.48
N GLY A 28 10.83 6.76 1.37
CA GLY A 28 9.69 7.26 2.13
C GLY A 28 8.43 6.47 1.79
N LEU A 29 7.66 6.09 2.81
CA LEU A 29 6.38 5.38 2.68
C LEU A 29 5.44 6.06 1.67
N SER A 30 5.40 7.39 1.67
CA SER A 30 4.62 8.20 0.73
C SER A 30 4.99 7.94 -0.74
N ASP A 31 6.27 7.70 -1.03
CA ASP A 31 6.75 7.42 -2.38
C ASP A 31 6.33 6.03 -2.83
N LEU A 32 6.50 5.03 -1.95
CA LEU A 32 6.08 3.66 -2.18
C LEU A 32 4.55 3.55 -2.39
N ILE A 33 3.76 4.30 -1.62
CA ILE A 33 2.30 4.34 -1.78
C ILE A 33 1.91 4.89 -3.15
N ARG A 34 2.56 5.97 -3.58
CA ARG A 34 2.32 6.58 -4.90
C ARG A 34 2.72 5.64 -6.04
N GLU A 35 3.88 5.00 -5.94
CA GLU A 35 4.33 3.99 -6.90
C GLU A 35 3.35 2.82 -6.96
N ALA A 36 2.90 2.31 -5.82
CA ALA A 36 1.94 1.21 -5.74
C ALA A 36 0.58 1.60 -6.33
N CYS A 37 0.09 2.81 -6.05
CA CYS A 37 -1.18 3.30 -6.60
C CYS A 37 -1.18 3.33 -8.14
N LEU A 38 -0.07 3.77 -8.74
CA LEU A 38 0.12 3.79 -10.20
C LEU A 38 0.35 2.39 -10.79
N LYS A 39 1.05 1.52 -10.06
CA LYS A 39 1.45 0.19 -10.54
C LYS A 39 0.31 -0.83 -10.51
N PHE A 40 -0.60 -0.67 -9.54
CA PHE A 40 -1.71 -1.58 -9.31
C PHE A 40 -3.07 -0.94 -9.68
N ASP A 41 -3.07 0.23 -10.33
CA ASP A 41 -4.27 0.98 -10.73
C ASP A 41 -5.29 1.10 -9.59
N LEU A 42 -4.80 1.44 -8.40
CA LEU A 42 -5.64 1.50 -7.21
C LEU A 42 -6.61 2.69 -7.31
N SER A 43 -7.87 2.43 -6.98
CA SER A 43 -8.87 3.48 -6.81
C SER A 43 -8.53 4.39 -5.63
N PRO A 44 -9.03 5.64 -5.59
CA PRO A 44 -8.82 6.54 -4.46
C PRO A 44 -9.24 5.92 -3.11
N LEU A 45 -10.28 5.08 -3.11
CA LEU A 45 -10.70 4.31 -1.94
C LEU A 45 -9.63 3.30 -1.46
N GLU A 46 -9.01 2.60 -2.40
CA GLU A 46 -7.97 1.61 -2.13
C GLU A 46 -6.67 2.28 -1.69
N ALA A 47 -6.31 3.42 -2.27
CA ALA A 47 -5.16 4.22 -1.88
C ALA A 47 -5.26 4.69 -0.41
N GLU A 48 -6.44 5.13 0.03
CA GLU A 48 -6.68 5.49 1.44
C GLU A 48 -6.55 4.28 2.36
N TYR A 49 -7.05 3.11 1.95
CA TYR A 49 -6.92 1.88 2.74
C TYR A 49 -5.45 1.45 2.84
N LEU A 50 -4.75 1.46 1.71
CA LEU A 50 -3.35 1.11 1.63
C LEU A 50 -2.52 2.02 2.52
N LEU A 51 -2.74 3.34 2.48
CA LEU A 51 -2.08 4.31 3.36
C LEU A 51 -2.31 3.99 4.84
N LYS A 52 -3.53 3.61 5.23
CA LYS A 52 -3.83 3.17 6.61
C LYS A 52 -3.17 1.84 6.97
N ALA A 53 -3.04 0.92 6.01
CA ALA A 53 -2.45 -0.40 6.22
C ALA A 53 -0.92 -0.34 6.39
N VAL A 54 -0.26 0.62 5.72
CA VAL A 54 1.21 0.76 5.77
C VAL A 54 1.68 1.84 6.74
N ARG A 55 0.82 2.79 7.13
CA ARG A 55 1.15 3.80 8.15
C ARG A 55 1.16 3.15 9.54
N PRO A 56 2.27 3.20 10.30
CA PRO A 56 2.26 2.77 11.68
C PRO A 56 1.33 3.66 12.52
N PRO A 57 0.69 3.15 13.59
CA PRO A 57 -0.29 3.88 14.40
C PRO A 57 0.29 5.06 15.21
N ASN A 58 1.52 5.49 14.93
CA ASN A 58 2.35 6.23 15.88
C ASN A 58 2.68 7.68 15.50
N GLU A 59 1.84 8.32 14.69
CA GLU A 59 1.95 9.75 14.42
C GLU A 59 0.69 10.45 14.95
N LYS A 60 0.79 10.92 16.19
CA LYS A 60 -0.16 11.83 16.83
C LYS A 60 -0.12 13.21 16.14
N PRO A 61 -1.24 13.95 16.17
CA PRO A 61 -1.35 15.31 15.61
C PRO A 61 -0.38 16.30 16.27
#